data_AF-A0A8T0FG81-F1
#
_entry.id   AF-A0A8T0FG81-F1
#
_cell.length_a   1.000
_cell.length_b   1.000
_cell.length_c   1.000
_cell.angle_alpha   90.00
_cell.angle_beta   90.00
_cell.angle_gamma   90.00
#
_symmetry.space_group_name_H-M   'P 1'
#
loop_
_entity.id
_entity.type
_entity.pdbx_description
1 polymer ?
#
loop_
_entity_poly.entity_id
_entity_poly.type
_entity_poly.pdbx_seq_one_letter_code
_entity_poly.pdbx_strand_id
1 'polypeptide(L)'
;MNSGEPSKLSKREKCLRSRSDCDLTDFKCLRCKTDFSSIKTLYFHMFSVHAEKRLYYKCPVCDYTFVQTWGVCRHLIAVHKKTKEEADLLKLNIETTTFPNSGNMKSNIHQLPTFDWKDADFESLKCLSCSRSFSTPANLRKHVARHLGLDF
;
A
#
# COMPACT_ATOMS: atom_id res chain seq x y z
N MET A 1 27.88 -26.31 25.19
CA MET A 1 26.50 -26.78 24.94
C MET A 1 25.65 -25.54 24.74
N ASN A 2 25.40 -25.16 23.48
CA ASN A 2 24.57 -23.97 23.19
C ASN A 2 23.10 -24.34 23.37
N SER A 3 22.51 -23.82 24.43
CA SER A 3 21.07 -23.83 24.70
C SER A 3 20.38 -22.97 23.64
N GLY A 4 19.83 -23.59 22.60
CA GLY A 4 18.95 -22.92 21.64
C GLY A 4 17.61 -22.61 22.31
N GLU A 5 17.39 -21.36 22.69
CA GLU A 5 16.07 -20.88 23.11
C GLU A 5 15.04 -21.09 21.98
N PRO A 6 13.80 -21.48 22.30
CA PRO A 6 12.74 -21.56 21.30
C PRO A 6 12.40 -20.14 20.82
N SER A 7 12.83 -19.81 19.61
CA SER A 7 12.50 -18.54 18.94
C SER A 7 10.99 -18.38 18.85
N LYS A 8 10.45 -17.41 19.60
CA LYS A 8 9.03 -17.07 19.62
C LYS A 8 8.60 -16.61 18.22
N LEU A 9 8.10 -17.53 17.40
CA LEU A 9 7.60 -17.24 16.06
C LEU A 9 6.45 -16.22 16.13
N SER A 10 6.56 -15.17 15.32
CA SER A 10 5.51 -14.17 15.15
C SER A 10 4.23 -14.80 14.59
N LYS A 11 3.07 -14.19 14.90
CA LYS A 11 1.77 -14.62 14.36
C LYS A 11 1.77 -14.70 12.82
N ARG A 12 2.55 -13.84 12.15
CA ARG A 12 2.69 -13.79 10.69
C ARG A 12 3.47 -14.99 10.15
N GLU A 13 4.57 -15.36 10.81
CA GLU A 13 5.37 -16.54 10.44
C GLU A 13 4.56 -17.82 10.56
N LYS A 14 3.82 -17.98 11.66
CA LYS A 14 2.93 -19.15 11.85
C LYS A 14 1.91 -19.26 10.72
N CYS A 15 1.34 -18.14 10.29
CA CYS A 15 0.35 -18.08 9.21
C CYS A 15 0.95 -18.34 7.81
N LEU A 16 2.21 -17.98 7.58
CA LEU A 16 2.88 -18.27 6.30
C LEU A 16 3.42 -19.70 6.23
N ARG A 17 3.77 -20.33 7.35
CA ARG A 17 4.21 -21.74 7.36
C ARG A 17 3.15 -22.71 6.85
N SER A 18 1.88 -22.36 6.97
CA SER A 18 0.78 -23.17 6.43
C SER A 18 0.56 -22.96 4.92
N ARG A 19 1.36 -22.12 4.26
CA ARG A 19 1.27 -21.84 2.83
C ARG A 19 2.44 -22.50 2.09
N SER A 20 2.14 -23.21 1.01
CA SER A 20 3.14 -23.84 0.14
C SER A 20 3.61 -22.93 -0.99
N ASP A 21 3.01 -21.75 -1.16
CA ASP A 21 3.29 -20.81 -2.24
C ASP A 21 4.26 -19.68 -1.85
N CYS A 22 4.99 -19.84 -0.75
CA CYS A 22 6.03 -18.93 -0.31
C CYS A 22 7.19 -19.65 0.38
N ASP A 23 8.39 -19.09 0.24
CA ASP A 23 9.60 -19.48 0.97
C ASP A 23 9.86 -18.47 2.09
N LEU A 24 9.90 -18.96 3.32
CA LEU A 24 10.13 -18.15 4.52
C LEU A 24 11.62 -17.92 4.82
N THR A 25 12.51 -18.73 4.25
CA THR A 25 13.97 -18.61 4.43
C THR A 25 14.49 -17.48 3.54
N ASP A 26 14.07 -17.50 2.27
CA ASP A 26 14.48 -16.51 1.27
C ASP A 26 13.49 -15.35 1.11
N PHE A 27 12.42 -15.34 1.90
CA PHE A 27 11.33 -14.37 1.84
C PHE A 27 10.78 -14.20 0.40
N LYS A 28 10.53 -15.31 -0.29
CA LYS A 28 10.16 -15.34 -1.71
C LYS A 28 8.72 -15.80 -1.91
N CYS A 29 8.01 -15.17 -2.84
CA CYS A 29 6.77 -15.74 -3.37
C CYS A 29 7.10 -16.80 -4.42
N LEU A 30 6.63 -18.03 -4.25
CA LEU A 30 6.84 -19.11 -5.23
C LEU A 30 5.85 -19.02 -6.40
N ARG A 31 4.72 -18.32 -6.23
CA ARG A 31 3.70 -18.11 -7.27
C ARG A 31 4.10 -17.08 -8.33
N CYS A 32 4.63 -15.92 -7.93
CA CYS A 32 5.06 -14.86 -8.84
C CYS A 32 6.57 -14.62 -8.86
N LYS A 33 7.34 -15.39 -8.09
CA LYS A 33 8.82 -15.33 -8.01
C LYS A 33 9.39 -13.99 -7.51
N THR A 34 8.57 -13.14 -6.89
CA THR A 34 9.01 -11.88 -6.28
C THR A 34 9.74 -12.12 -4.96
N ASP A 35 10.90 -11.49 -4.79
CA ASP A 35 11.69 -11.46 -3.56
C ASP A 35 11.23 -10.32 -2.63
N PHE A 36 11.34 -10.53 -1.31
CA PHE A 36 10.98 -9.55 -0.29
C PHE A 36 12.08 -9.38 0.75
N SER A 37 12.17 -8.19 1.34
CA SER A 37 13.19 -7.89 2.37
C SER A 37 12.85 -8.40 3.77
N SER A 38 11.62 -8.89 3.98
CA SER A 38 11.17 -9.39 5.28
C SER A 38 9.94 -10.29 5.19
N ILE A 39 9.71 -11.07 6.25
CA ILE A 39 8.49 -11.88 6.44
C ILE A 39 7.23 -11.00 6.47
N LYS A 40 7.33 -9.79 7.04
CA LYS A 40 6.21 -8.84 7.08
C LYS A 40 5.77 -8.46 5.66
N THR A 41 6.72 -8.11 4.80
CA THR A 41 6.44 -7.70 3.42
C THR A 41 5.92 -8.87 2.58
N LEU A 42 6.49 -10.07 2.76
CA LEU A 42 5.99 -11.30 2.13
C LEU A 42 4.56 -11.63 2.60
N TYR A 43 4.28 -11.52 3.90
CA TYR A 43 2.93 -11.71 4.46
C TYR A 43 1.93 -10.79 3.78
N PHE A 44 2.20 -9.48 3.75
CA PHE A 44 1.29 -8.54 3.11
C PHE A 44 1.10 -8.85 1.63
N HIS A 45 2.15 -9.23 0.91
CA HIS A 45 2.03 -9.63 -0.49
C HIS A 45 1.13 -10.86 -0.66
N MET A 46 1.34 -11.93 0.10
CA MET A 46 0.50 -13.14 0.03
C MET A 46 -0.98 -12.81 0.26
N PHE A 47 -1.28 -12.01 1.28
CA PHE A 47 -2.66 -11.70 1.66
C PHE A 47 -3.31 -10.59 0.83
N SER A 48 -2.54 -9.75 0.15
CA SER A 48 -3.07 -8.70 -0.73
C SER A 48 -3.11 -9.09 -2.19
N VAL A 49 -2.25 -9.99 -2.67
CA VAL A 49 -2.14 -10.34 -4.09
C VAL A 49 -2.67 -11.75 -4.37
N HIS A 50 -2.45 -12.70 -3.45
CA HIS A 50 -2.71 -14.12 -3.67
C HIS A 50 -3.74 -14.72 -2.70
N ALA A 51 -4.42 -13.91 -1.90
CA ALA A 51 -5.57 -14.36 -1.12
C ALA A 51 -6.81 -14.56 -2.00
N GLU A 52 -7.58 -15.59 -1.69
CA GLU A 52 -8.90 -15.85 -2.30
C GLU A 52 -9.93 -14.77 -1.91
N LYS A 53 -9.77 -14.23 -0.70
CA LYS A 53 -10.54 -13.09 -0.18
C LYS A 53 -9.59 -11.97 0.16
N ARG A 54 -9.70 -10.85 -0.56
CA ARG A 54 -8.83 -9.70 -0.31
C ARG A 54 -9.48 -8.78 0.71
N LEU A 55 -8.74 -8.48 1.77
CA LEU A 55 -9.13 -7.52 2.79
C LEU A 55 -8.91 -6.11 2.29
N TYR A 56 -9.90 -5.26 2.54
CA TYR A 56 -9.84 -3.84 2.30
C TYR A 56 -10.34 -3.07 3.51
N TYR A 57 -9.85 -1.85 3.64
CA TYR A 57 -10.09 -0.93 4.73
C TYR A 57 -10.81 0.29 4.17
N LYS A 58 -12.07 0.48 4.54
CA LYS A 58 -12.88 1.61 4.06
C LYS A 58 -12.50 2.88 4.81
N CYS A 59 -12.46 4.01 4.11
CA CYS A 59 -12.37 5.31 4.75
C CYS A 59 -13.65 5.55 5.58
N PRO A 60 -13.55 6.00 6.84
CA PRO A 60 -14.73 6.29 7.65
C PRO A 60 -15.47 7.57 7.20
N VAL A 61 -14.90 8.34 6.26
CA VAL A 61 -15.45 9.64 5.81
C VAL A 61 -15.96 9.57 4.36
N CYS A 62 -15.56 8.56 3.57
CA CYS A 62 -15.98 8.42 2.17
C CYS A 62 -15.94 6.96 1.70
N ASP A 63 -16.35 6.68 0.47
CA ASP A 63 -16.41 5.31 -0.06
C ASP A 63 -15.07 4.74 -0.56
N TYR A 64 -13.96 5.46 -0.39
CA TYR A 64 -12.65 4.96 -0.79
C TYR A 64 -12.18 3.79 0.08
N THR A 65 -11.60 2.79 -0.56
CA THR A 65 -11.07 1.59 0.08
C THR A 65 -9.57 1.44 -0.14
N PHE A 66 -8.87 0.94 0.88
CA PHE A 66 -7.42 0.79 0.89
C PHE A 66 -7.03 -0.64 1.24
N VAL A 67 -5.87 -1.09 0.78
CA VAL A 67 -5.35 -2.43 1.10
C VAL A 67 -4.70 -2.52 2.48
N GLN A 68 -4.42 -1.37 3.11
CA GLN A 68 -3.81 -1.27 4.43
C GLN A 68 -4.32 -0.02 5.17
N THR A 69 -4.42 -0.10 6.50
CA THR A 69 -4.91 1.00 7.37
C THR A 69 -4.07 2.27 7.30
N TRP A 70 -2.75 2.17 7.13
CA TRP A 70 -1.88 3.35 6.96
C TRP A 70 -2.25 4.16 5.71
N GLY A 71 -2.74 3.49 4.66
CA GLY A 71 -3.24 4.13 3.45
C GLY A 71 -4.45 5.01 3.75
N VAL A 72 -5.39 4.50 4.56
CA VAL A 72 -6.55 5.27 5.05
C VAL A 72 -6.09 6.51 5.83
N CYS A 73 -5.10 6.37 6.70
CA CYS A 73 -4.60 7.49 7.51
C CYS A 73 -4.03 8.61 6.64
N ARG A 74 -3.18 8.24 5.68
CA ARG A 74 -2.59 9.20 4.75
C ARG A 74 -3.66 9.87 3.91
N HIS A 75 -4.67 9.12 3.49
CA HIS A 75 -5.82 9.65 2.76
C HIS A 75 -6.62 10.65 3.61
N LEU A 76 -6.91 10.33 4.88
CA LEU A 76 -7.60 11.24 5.81
C LEU A 76 -6.85 12.57 5.95
N ILE A 77 -5.52 12.52 6.07
CA ILE A 77 -4.69 13.73 6.20
C ILE A 77 -4.65 14.50 4.87
N ALA A 78 -4.36 13.83 3.75
CA ALA A 78 -4.14 14.50 2.47
C ALA A 78 -5.43 15.05 1.84
N VAL A 79 -6.52 14.29 1.90
CA VAL A 79 -7.79 14.55 1.20
C VAL A 79 -8.80 15.19 2.13
N HIS A 80 -9.00 14.63 3.33
CA HIS A 80 -9.97 15.14 4.30
C HIS A 80 -9.39 16.18 5.26
N LYS A 81 -8.13 16.60 5.04
CA LYS A 81 -7.40 17.61 5.83
C LYS A 81 -7.45 17.35 7.34
N LYS A 82 -7.49 16.07 7.71
CA LYS A 82 -7.46 15.63 9.11
C LYS A 82 -6.07 15.79 9.69
N THR A 83 -5.98 16.15 10.97
CA THR A 83 -4.71 16.07 11.68
C THR A 83 -4.32 14.61 11.89
N LYS A 84 -3.07 14.39 12.32
CA LYS A 84 -2.60 13.04 12.65
C LYS A 84 -3.42 12.44 13.79
N GLU A 85 -3.74 13.26 14.79
CA GLU A 85 -4.52 12.88 15.97
C GLU A 85 -5.94 12.49 15.57
N GLU A 86 -6.60 13.29 14.72
CA GLU A 86 -7.92 12.96 14.18
C GLU A 86 -7.90 11.67 13.34
N ALA A 87 -6.89 11.50 12.47
CA ALA A 87 -6.74 10.29 11.67
C ALA A 87 -6.48 9.05 12.53
N ASP A 88 -5.80 9.19 13.68
CA ASP A 88 -5.58 8.12 14.64
C ASP A 88 -6.86 7.72 15.38
N LEU A 89 -7.73 8.68 15.71
CA LEU A 89 -9.06 8.40 16.27
C LEU A 89 -9.96 7.72 15.23
N LEU A 90 -10.00 8.25 14.01
CA LEU A 90 -10.79 7.69 12.91
C LEU A 90 -10.32 6.30 12.49
N LYS A 91 -9.06 5.95 12.76
CA LYS A 91 -8.51 4.61 12.54
C LYS A 91 -9.26 3.51 13.28
N LEU A 92 -9.86 3.84 14.43
CA LEU A 92 -10.65 2.91 15.24
C LEU A 92 -12.00 2.58 14.57
N ASN A 93 -12.48 3.46 13.70
CA ASN A 93 -13.75 3.33 12.98
C ASN A 93 -13.55 2.81 11.54
N ILE A 94 -12.36 2.30 11.21
CA ILE A 94 -12.12 1.71 9.90
C ILE A 94 -12.82 0.37 9.82
N GLU A 95 -13.82 0.29 8.95
CA GLU A 95 -14.48 -0.95 8.60
C GLU A 95 -13.57 -1.82 7.73
N THR A 96 -13.49 -3.10 8.08
CA THR A 96 -12.81 -4.11 7.27
C THR A 96 -13.82 -4.83 6.40
N THR A 97 -13.59 -4.85 5.09
CA THR A 97 -14.46 -5.51 4.11
C THR A 97 -13.69 -6.56 3.32
N THR A 98 -14.34 -7.66 2.97
CA THR A 98 -13.76 -8.73 2.14
C THR A 98 -14.49 -8.81 0.81
N PHE A 99 -13.76 -8.69 -0.30
CA PHE A 99 -14.32 -8.97 -1.62
C PHE A 99 -13.80 -10.31 -2.17
N PRO A 100 -14.66 -11.11 -2.83
CA PRO A 100 -14.24 -12.32 -3.54
C PRO A 100 -13.31 -11.93 -4.69
N ASN A 101 -12.17 -12.61 -4.79
CA ASN A 101 -11.19 -12.36 -5.84
C ASN A 101 -11.72 -12.91 -7.19
N SER A 102 -12.50 -12.11 -7.91
CA SER A 102 -12.95 -12.43 -9.27
C SER A 102 -12.45 -11.38 -10.25
N GLY A 103 -11.28 -11.67 -10.84
CA GLY A 103 -11.01 -11.66 -12.28
C GLY A 103 -11.13 -10.39 -13.13
N ASN A 104 -11.94 -9.38 -12.81
CA ASN A 104 -12.18 -8.24 -13.70
C ASN A 104 -12.50 -6.95 -12.94
N MET A 105 -11.51 -6.46 -12.19
CA MET A 105 -11.43 -5.04 -11.88
C MET A 105 -10.01 -4.60 -12.21
N LYS A 106 -9.89 -3.53 -13.01
CA LYS A 106 -8.61 -2.84 -13.21
C LYS A 106 -7.97 -2.69 -11.85
N SER A 107 -6.76 -3.21 -11.70
CA SER A 107 -5.99 -3.16 -10.47
C SER A 107 -5.76 -1.71 -10.05
N ASN A 108 -6.70 -1.11 -9.32
CA ASN A 108 -6.52 0.16 -8.61
C ASN A 108 -5.68 -0.04 -7.34
N ILE A 109 -4.72 -0.96 -7.40
CA ILE A 109 -3.81 -1.35 -6.32
C ILE A 109 -2.77 -0.24 -6.05
N HIS A 110 -2.70 0.78 -6.91
CA HIS A 110 -1.84 1.96 -6.75
C HIS A 110 -2.56 3.31 -6.87
N GLN A 111 -3.89 3.37 -6.76
CA GLN A 111 -4.55 4.68 -6.69
C GLN A 111 -4.45 5.24 -5.25
N LEU A 112 -3.29 5.84 -4.96
CA LEU A 112 -3.33 7.20 -4.36
C LEU A 112 -4.33 8.01 -5.20
N PRO A 113 -5.09 8.94 -4.59
CA PRO A 113 -6.22 9.59 -5.23
C PRO A 113 -5.91 9.88 -6.70
N THR A 114 -6.87 9.65 -7.59
CA THR A 114 -6.90 10.32 -8.88
C THR A 114 -7.07 11.82 -8.61
N PHE A 115 -6.05 12.43 -7.99
CA PHE A 115 -5.67 13.78 -8.28
C PHE A 115 -5.32 13.71 -9.75
N ASP A 116 -6.10 14.38 -10.59
CA ASP A 116 -5.69 14.57 -11.96
C ASP A 116 -4.30 15.19 -11.93
N TRP A 117 -3.29 14.39 -12.27
CA TRP A 117 -1.92 14.87 -12.50
C TRP A 117 -1.86 15.55 -13.86
N LYS A 118 -2.88 16.35 -14.17
CA LYS A 118 -3.04 17.10 -15.42
C LYS A 118 -1.93 18.12 -15.62
N ASP A 119 -1.24 18.48 -14.54
CA ASP A 119 -0.05 19.33 -14.56
C ASP A 119 1.26 18.54 -14.73
N ALA A 120 1.20 17.23 -14.97
CA ALA A 120 2.36 16.36 -15.18
C ALA A 120 2.26 15.66 -16.55
N ASP A 121 3.24 15.94 -17.42
CA ASP A 121 3.52 15.13 -18.58
C ASP A 121 4.60 14.11 -18.21
N PHE A 122 4.21 12.85 -18.06
CA PHE A 122 5.11 11.74 -17.71
C PHE A 122 5.91 11.21 -18.90
N GLU A 123 5.50 11.52 -20.12
CA GLU A 123 6.22 11.13 -21.34
C GLU A 123 7.47 12.02 -21.49
N SER A 124 7.29 13.33 -21.34
CA SER A 124 8.39 14.30 -21.39
C SER A 124 9.01 14.64 -20.03
N LEU A 125 8.54 13.99 -18.96
CA LEU A 125 8.90 14.27 -17.57
C LEU A 125 8.85 15.77 -17.22
N LYS A 126 7.82 16.45 -17.71
CA LYS A 126 7.66 17.90 -17.62
C LYS A 126 6.42 18.27 -16.82
N CYS A 127 6.54 19.30 -16.00
CA CYS A 127 5.37 19.92 -15.38
C CYS A 127 4.70 20.88 -16.37
N LEU A 128 3.41 20.71 -16.65
CA LEU A 128 2.66 21.55 -17.57
C LEU A 128 2.24 22.89 -16.95
N SER A 129 2.14 22.96 -15.60
CA SER A 129 1.82 24.18 -14.87
C SER A 129 2.98 25.19 -14.84
N CYS A 130 4.22 24.72 -14.70
CA CYS A 130 5.40 25.61 -14.57
C CYS A 130 6.50 25.36 -15.62
N SER A 131 6.27 24.44 -16.55
CA SER A 131 7.22 24.04 -17.61
C SER A 131 8.58 23.48 -17.16
N ARG A 132 8.77 23.16 -15.87
CA ARG A 132 10.00 22.50 -15.39
C ARG A 132 10.08 21.05 -15.84
N SER A 133 11.27 20.65 -16.29
CA SER A 133 11.59 19.27 -16.65
C SER A 133 12.34 18.56 -15.52
N PHE A 134 12.15 17.25 -15.42
CA PHE A 134 12.72 16.40 -14.38
C PHE A 134 13.42 15.18 -15.00
N SER A 135 14.44 14.67 -14.31
CA SER A 135 15.18 13.49 -14.75
C SER A 135 14.48 12.16 -14.43
N THR A 136 13.45 12.16 -13.58
CA THR A 136 12.71 10.94 -13.21
C THR A 136 11.21 11.20 -12.98
N PRO A 137 10.33 10.20 -13.24
CA PRO A 137 8.89 10.28 -12.97
C PRO A 137 8.54 10.52 -11.49
N ALA A 138 9.39 10.05 -10.57
CA ALA A 138 9.21 10.24 -9.14
C ALA A 138 9.46 11.70 -8.72
N ASN A 139 10.47 12.34 -9.30
CA ASN A 139 10.78 13.75 -9.03
C ASN A 139 9.70 14.67 -9.60
N LEU A 140 9.19 14.37 -10.80
CA LEU A 140 8.04 15.09 -11.37
C LEU A 140 6.80 14.96 -10.48
N ARG A 141 6.49 13.75 -9.99
CA ARG A 141 5.37 13.50 -9.07
C ARG A 141 5.48 14.34 -7.79
N LYS A 142 6.65 14.32 -7.14
CA LYS A 142 6.91 15.13 -5.94
C LYS A 142 6.78 16.63 -6.21
N HIS A 143 7.27 17.08 -7.36
CA HIS A 143 7.17 18.47 -7.75
C HIS A 143 5.72 18.93 -7.96
N VAL A 144 4.94 18.17 -8.72
CA VAL A 144 3.53 18.52 -9.02
C VAL A 144 2.67 18.42 -7.78
N ALA A 145 2.97 17.46 -6.89
CA ALA A 145 2.35 17.37 -5.58
C ALA A 145 2.49 18.68 -4.78
N ARG A 146 3.64 19.37 -4.86
CA ARG A 146 3.85 20.66 -4.19
C ARG A 146 2.96 21.80 -4.72
N HIS A 147 2.66 21.83 -6.03
CA HIS A 147 1.68 22.80 -6.58
C HIS A 147 0.27 22.59 -6.04
N LEU A 148 -0.02 21.35 -5.63
CA LEU A 148 -1.30 20.92 -5.10
C LEU A 148 -1.32 20.93 -3.55
N GLY A 149 -0.25 21.44 -2.92
CA GLY A 149 -0.11 21.50 -1.47
C GLY A 149 0.03 20.12 -0.80
N LEU A 150 0.56 19.13 -1.54
CA LEU A 150 0.83 17.77 -1.08
C LEU A 150 2.37 17.59 -0.98
N ASP A 151 2.91 17.60 0.23
CA ASP A 151 4.33 17.33 0.48
C ASP A 151 4.55 15.83 0.84
N PHE A 152 5.52 15.16 0.21
CA PHE A 152 5.80 13.71 0.30
C PHE A 152 7.24 13.38 0.69
#